data_AF-A0A936NVU1-F1
#
_entry.id   AF-A0A936NVU1-F1
#
_cell.length_a   1.000
_cell.length_b   1.000
_cell.length_c   1.000
_cell.angle_alpha   90.00
_cell.angle_beta   90.00
_cell.angle_gamma   90.00
#
_symmetry.space_group_name_H-M   'P 1'
#
loop_
_entity.id
_entity.type
_entity.pdbx_description
1 polymer ?
#
loop_
_entity_poly.entity_id
_entity_poly.type
_entity_poly.pdbx_seq_one_letter_code
_entity_poly.pdbx_strand_id
1 'polypeptide(L)'
;MQTRNKITNRITKLLLAIAVTAISVQVGMAQPRPGQGPGQGPGQGQPRQFDPLTSLKRSLAQANAPELNQAQADQLTALLTAFREQAKPSGPDETLQQAHKAYDDAILNGDLASAQSAANVIAASMSAATSTRLSLEASYRIQALAIIRANEVQYNALLQRFGTEGVSRIIGGLFRGGFMRGPGGGPTPMTESRSGPARQIRQ
;
A
#
# COMPACT_ATOMS: atom_id res chain seq x y z
N MET A 1 37.74 -10.29 -18.45
CA MET A 1 36.97 -9.55 -17.42
C MET A 1 36.21 -8.38 -18.06
N GLN A 2 35.14 -8.60 -18.83
CA GLN A 2 34.49 -7.51 -19.58
C GLN A 2 32.96 -7.58 -19.64
N THR A 3 32.33 -8.33 -18.72
CA THR A 3 30.87 -8.59 -18.75
C THR A 3 30.10 -7.91 -17.62
N ARG A 4 30.77 -7.31 -16.63
CA ARG A 4 30.10 -6.68 -15.48
C ARG A 4 29.65 -5.23 -15.69
N ASN A 5 30.16 -4.53 -16.71
CA ASN A 5 29.87 -3.10 -16.91
C ASN A 5 28.62 -2.80 -17.79
N LYS A 6 28.00 -3.82 -18.41
CA LYS A 6 26.81 -3.62 -19.27
C LYS A 6 25.49 -3.58 -18.50
N ILE A 7 25.42 -4.18 -17.31
CA ILE A 7 24.17 -4.26 -16.51
C ILE A 7 23.92 -2.93 -15.79
N THR A 8 24.97 -2.26 -15.30
CA THR A 8 24.87 -0.98 -14.60
C THR A 8 24.34 0.14 -15.50
N ASN A 9 24.65 0.11 -16.80
CA ASN A 9 24.27 1.17 -17.74
C ASN A 9 22.82 1.10 -18.27
N ARG A 10 22.11 -0.02 -18.02
CA ARG A 10 20.68 -0.13 -18.40
C ARG A 10 19.74 0.38 -17.31
N ILE A 11 20.17 0.38 -16.05
CA ILE A 11 19.35 0.84 -14.92
C ILE A 11 19.37 2.38 -14.84
N THR A 12 20.45 3.04 -15.25
CA THR A 12 20.55 4.51 -15.20
C THR A 12 19.76 5.23 -16.29
N LYS A 13 19.39 4.56 -17.39
CA LYS A 13 18.61 5.17 -18.49
C LYS A 13 17.09 5.10 -18.31
N LEU A 14 16.58 4.43 -17.28
CA LEU A 14 15.13 4.29 -17.03
C LEU A 14 14.60 5.28 -15.96
N LEU A 15 15.28 6.42 -15.77
CA LEU A 15 14.89 7.45 -14.80
C LEU A 15 14.66 8.84 -15.41
N LEU A 16 14.67 8.96 -16.75
CA LEU A 16 14.42 10.23 -17.41
C LEU A 16 13.26 10.11 -18.40
N ALA A 17 12.32 11.05 -18.28
CA ALA A 17 11.11 11.26 -19.08
C ALA A 17 9.83 10.56 -18.58
N ILE A 18 9.22 11.12 -17.53
CA ILE A 18 7.75 11.24 -17.51
C ILE A 18 7.44 12.72 -17.32
N ALA A 19 7.16 13.38 -18.45
CA ALA A 19 6.67 14.74 -18.49
C ALA A 19 5.30 14.81 -17.82
N VAL A 20 5.14 15.76 -16.91
CA VAL A 20 3.87 16.08 -16.27
C VAL A 20 3.00 16.83 -17.28
N THR A 21 2.11 16.11 -17.96
CA THR A 21 1.03 16.74 -18.72
C THR A 21 -0.11 17.03 -17.74
N ALA A 22 -0.28 18.30 -17.37
CA ALA A 22 -1.41 18.76 -16.59
C ALA A 22 -2.69 18.64 -17.43
N ILE A 23 -3.56 17.69 -17.07
CA ILE A 23 -4.93 17.62 -17.59
C ILE A 23 -5.80 18.49 -16.68
N SER A 24 -6.15 19.68 -17.15
CA SER A 24 -7.16 20.52 -16.55
C SER A 24 -8.55 19.94 -16.85
N VAL A 25 -9.19 19.31 -15.87
CA VAL A 25 -10.62 18.95 -15.97
C VAL A 25 -11.45 20.13 -15.44
N GLN A 26 -12.14 20.83 -16.33
CA GLN A 26 -13.21 21.76 -15.97
C GLN A 26 -14.35 20.99 -15.29
N VAL A 27 -14.63 21.31 -14.03
CA VAL A 27 -15.84 20.86 -13.33
C VAL A 27 -16.99 21.78 -13.73
N GLY A 28 -17.99 21.21 -14.41
CA GLY A 28 -19.25 21.89 -14.72
C GLY A 28 -20.04 22.22 -13.45
N MET A 29 -20.44 23.48 -13.34
CA MET A 29 -21.29 24.01 -12.29
C MET A 29 -22.70 23.40 -12.35
N ALA A 30 -23.10 22.68 -11.30
CA ALA A 30 -24.50 22.33 -11.06
C ALA A 30 -25.02 23.18 -9.89
N GLN A 31 -26.01 24.03 -10.18
CA GLN A 31 -26.67 24.92 -9.23
C GLN A 31 -27.48 24.15 -8.16
N PRO A 32 -27.55 24.66 -6.92
CA PRO A 32 -28.35 24.04 -5.86
C PRO A 32 -29.85 24.37 -5.99
N ARG A 33 -30.69 23.35 -5.84
CA ARG A 33 -32.15 23.50 -5.63
C ARG A 33 -32.44 23.70 -4.14
N PRO A 34 -33.22 24.73 -3.73
CA PRO A 34 -33.68 24.90 -2.36
C PRO A 34 -35.04 24.21 -2.10
N GLY A 35 -35.22 23.65 -0.90
CA GLY A 35 -36.46 23.02 -0.40
C GLY A 35 -36.17 21.70 0.33
N GLN A 36 -35.75 21.68 1.60
CA GLN A 36 -36.48 21.93 2.85
C GLN A 36 -37.38 20.76 3.30
N GLY A 37 -37.02 20.14 4.43
CA GLY A 37 -37.80 19.15 5.18
C GLY A 37 -36.99 18.56 6.35
N PRO A 38 -37.38 18.77 7.62
CA PRO A 38 -36.59 18.34 8.79
C PRO A 38 -37.01 16.93 9.22
N GLY A 39 -36.19 15.94 8.89
CA GLY A 39 -36.26 14.59 9.43
C GLY A 39 -34.92 14.23 10.06
N GLN A 40 -34.73 14.60 11.33
CA GLN A 40 -33.60 14.15 12.13
C GLN A 40 -33.75 12.65 12.42
N GLY A 41 -33.02 11.83 11.67
CA GLY A 41 -32.67 10.46 12.08
C GLY A 41 -31.24 10.45 12.62
N PRO A 42 -30.95 9.76 13.73
CA PRO A 42 -29.61 9.74 14.31
C PRO A 42 -28.67 8.86 13.49
N GLY A 43 -27.53 9.41 13.09
CA GLY A 43 -26.28 8.67 12.94
C GLY A 43 -26.22 7.61 11.83
N GLN A 44 -26.35 8.01 10.56
CA GLN A 44 -25.61 7.32 9.52
C GLN A 44 -24.19 7.87 9.55
N GLY A 45 -23.27 7.08 10.12
CA GLY A 45 -21.84 7.40 10.13
C GLY A 45 -21.40 7.69 8.71
N GLN A 46 -21.17 8.98 8.41
CA GLN A 46 -20.39 9.36 7.25
C GLN A 46 -19.13 8.51 7.30
N PRO A 47 -18.78 7.78 6.22
CA PRO A 47 -17.50 7.10 6.17
C PRO A 47 -16.48 8.19 6.47
N ARG A 48 -15.79 8.08 7.62
CA ARG A 48 -14.74 9.02 8.01
C ARG A 48 -13.84 9.10 6.80
N GLN A 49 -13.85 10.25 6.13
CA GLN A 49 -13.08 10.47 4.92
C GLN A 49 -11.63 10.25 5.34
N PHE A 50 -11.10 9.07 5.01
CA PHE A 50 -9.80 8.65 5.48
C PHE A 50 -8.80 9.56 4.80
N ASP A 51 -8.29 10.56 5.52
CA ASP A 51 -7.24 11.43 5.01
C ASP A 51 -5.93 10.63 5.02
N PRO A 52 -5.40 10.23 3.86
CA PRO A 52 -4.20 9.42 3.79
C PRO A 52 -2.96 10.14 4.32
N LEU A 53 -2.99 11.47 4.45
CA LEU A 53 -1.88 12.29 4.92
C LEU A 53 -1.98 12.60 6.43
N THR A 54 -2.98 12.06 7.13
CA THR A 54 -3.23 12.34 8.57
C THR A 54 -1.98 12.15 9.42
N SER A 55 -1.23 11.06 9.19
CA SER A 55 -0.01 10.77 9.95
C SER A 55 1.08 11.81 9.72
N LEU A 56 1.24 12.29 8.48
CA LEU A 56 2.21 13.33 8.13
C LEU A 56 1.79 14.68 8.70
N LYS A 57 0.52 15.08 8.55
CA LYS A 57 -0.02 16.31 9.13
C LYS A 57 0.17 16.34 10.66
N ARG A 58 -0.11 15.23 11.34
CA ARG A 58 0.15 15.10 12.79
C ARG A 58 1.63 15.22 13.13
N SER A 59 2.51 14.64 12.32
CA SER A 59 3.96 14.70 12.56
C SER A 59 4.50 16.11 12.35
N LEU A 60 4.02 16.84 11.35
CA LEU A 60 4.35 18.26 11.15
C LEU A 60 3.88 19.13 12.32
N ALA A 61 2.64 18.93 12.78
CA ALA A 61 2.12 19.63 13.95
C ALA A 61 2.94 19.32 15.20
N GLN A 62 3.31 18.06 15.41
CA GLN A 62 4.24 17.68 16.49
C GLN A 62 5.59 18.37 16.32
N ALA A 63 6.15 18.44 15.12
CA ALA A 63 7.42 19.13 14.87
C ALA A 63 7.35 20.66 15.01
N ASN A 64 6.17 21.25 15.31
CA ASN A 64 5.91 22.69 15.19
C ASN A 64 6.30 23.24 13.81
N ALA A 65 6.15 22.40 12.78
CA ALA A 65 6.46 22.73 11.41
C ALA A 65 5.26 23.40 10.72
N PRO A 66 5.49 24.19 9.66
CA PRO A 66 4.42 24.68 8.81
C PRO A 66 3.56 23.53 8.27
N GLU A 67 2.25 23.74 8.18
CA GLU A 67 1.33 22.75 7.60
C GLU A 67 1.61 22.53 6.10
N LEU A 68 1.19 21.37 5.59
CA LEU A 68 1.23 21.10 4.15
C LEU A 68 0.37 22.13 3.43
N ASN A 69 0.94 22.82 2.44
CA ASN A 69 0.13 23.62 1.55
C ASN A 69 -0.70 22.72 0.61
N GLN A 70 -1.70 23.31 -0.05
CA GLN A 70 -2.62 22.56 -0.91
C GLN A 70 -1.87 21.82 -2.03
N ALA A 71 -0.91 22.47 -2.69
CA ALA A 71 -0.16 21.85 -3.78
C ALA A 71 0.66 20.63 -3.32
N GLN A 72 1.31 20.71 -2.15
CA GLN A 72 2.03 19.58 -1.56
C GLN A 72 1.08 18.44 -1.20
N ALA A 73 -0.09 18.77 -0.63
CA ALA A 73 -1.11 17.77 -0.29
C ALA A 73 -1.65 17.05 -1.52
N ASP A 74 -1.91 17.78 -2.62
CA ASP A 74 -2.38 17.21 -3.88
C ASP A 74 -1.32 16.29 -4.50
N GLN A 75 -0.05 16.74 -4.55
CA GLN A 75 1.06 15.96 -5.06
C GLN A 75 1.30 14.67 -4.26
N LEU A 76 1.27 14.74 -2.92
CA LEU A 76 1.45 13.57 -2.05
C LEU A 76 0.28 12.58 -2.19
N THR A 77 -0.94 13.08 -2.36
CA THR A 77 -2.13 12.24 -2.56
C THR A 77 -2.10 11.54 -3.91
N ALA A 78 -1.72 12.26 -4.98
CA ALA A 78 -1.55 11.70 -6.31
C ALA A 78 -0.46 10.61 -6.32
N LEU A 79 0.68 10.90 -5.68
CA LEU A 79 1.80 9.97 -5.54
C LEU A 79 1.38 8.70 -4.78
N LEU A 80 0.64 8.83 -3.68
CA LEU A 80 0.15 7.69 -2.91
C LEU A 80 -0.85 6.85 -3.72
N THR A 81 -1.72 7.49 -4.49
CA THR A 81 -2.68 6.80 -5.35
C THR A 81 -1.97 6.01 -6.43
N ALA A 82 -1.03 6.63 -7.15
CA ALA A 82 -0.23 5.97 -8.17
C ALA A 82 0.57 4.79 -7.60
N PHE A 83 1.18 4.96 -6.43
CA PHE A 83 1.89 3.89 -5.75
C PHE A 83 0.95 2.72 -5.39
N ARG A 84 -0.23 3.02 -4.84
CA ARG A 84 -1.22 1.97 -4.48
C ARG A 84 -1.67 1.18 -5.70
N GLU A 85 -1.88 1.84 -6.83
CA GLU A 85 -2.22 1.18 -8.10
C GLU A 85 -1.09 0.26 -8.57
N GLN A 86 0.16 0.72 -8.51
CA GLN A 86 1.34 -0.06 -8.92
C GLN A 86 1.67 -1.21 -7.97
N ALA A 87 1.35 -1.06 -6.68
CA ALA A 87 1.60 -2.06 -5.64
C ALA A 87 0.50 -3.12 -5.54
N LYS A 88 -0.56 -3.03 -6.35
CA LYS A 88 -1.59 -4.09 -6.42
C LYS A 88 -0.94 -5.41 -6.84
N PRO A 89 -1.27 -6.54 -6.20
CA PRO A 89 -0.82 -7.85 -6.66
C PRO A 89 -1.21 -8.03 -8.12
N SER A 90 -0.26 -8.44 -8.95
CA SER A 90 -0.47 -8.72 -10.37
C SER A 90 -1.22 -10.04 -10.56
N GLY A 91 -2.45 -10.15 -10.05
CA GLY A 91 -3.28 -11.35 -10.18
C GLY A 91 -2.60 -12.65 -9.67
N PRO A 92 -3.20 -13.81 -9.96
CA PRO A 92 -2.56 -15.10 -9.75
C PRO A 92 -1.36 -15.27 -10.69
N ASP A 93 -0.18 -15.55 -10.13
CA ASP A 93 1.01 -15.92 -10.89
C ASP A 93 0.93 -17.41 -11.26
N GLU A 94 0.54 -17.69 -12.49
CA GLU A 94 0.41 -19.06 -13.02
C GLU A 94 1.72 -19.84 -12.92
N THR A 95 2.87 -19.17 -13.07
CA THR A 95 4.20 -19.80 -12.96
C THR A 95 4.46 -20.25 -11.53
N LEU A 96 4.12 -19.41 -10.56
CA LEU A 96 4.25 -19.74 -9.14
C LEU A 96 3.29 -20.88 -8.75
N GLN A 97 2.04 -20.85 -9.23
CA GLN A 97 1.08 -21.92 -8.98
C GLN A 97 1.51 -23.26 -9.57
N GLN A 98 2.01 -23.26 -10.81
CA GLN A 98 2.56 -24.45 -11.45
C GLN A 98 3.80 -24.97 -10.70
N ALA A 99 4.67 -24.08 -10.22
CA ALA A 99 5.83 -24.47 -9.42
C ALA A 99 5.43 -25.10 -8.08
N HIS A 100 4.41 -24.57 -7.39
CA HIS A 100 3.86 -25.21 -6.17
C HIS A 100 3.32 -26.60 -6.46
N LYS A 101 2.51 -26.75 -7.53
CA LYS A 101 1.99 -28.07 -7.91
C LYS A 101 3.10 -29.06 -8.26
N ALA A 102 4.10 -28.63 -9.04
CA ALA A 102 5.23 -29.47 -9.42
C ALA A 102 6.07 -29.89 -8.21
N TYR A 103 6.20 -29.00 -7.21
CA TYR A 103 6.87 -29.31 -5.96
C TYR A 103 6.13 -30.39 -5.17
N ASP A 104 4.81 -30.26 -5.01
CA ASP A 104 3.98 -31.21 -4.29
C ASP A 104 3.97 -32.59 -4.99
N ASP A 105 3.81 -32.61 -6.32
CA ASP A 105 3.88 -33.83 -7.13
C ASP A 105 5.25 -34.51 -6.99
N ALA A 106 6.34 -33.74 -6.98
CA ALA A 106 7.70 -34.28 -6.81
C ALA A 106 7.92 -34.87 -5.41
N ILE A 107 7.37 -34.26 -4.35
CA ILE A 107 7.40 -34.83 -3.00
C ILE A 107 6.64 -36.15 -2.94
N LEU A 108 5.44 -36.21 -3.52
CA LEU A 108 4.63 -37.43 -3.53
C LEU A 108 5.30 -38.57 -4.30
N ASN A 109 6.06 -38.24 -5.34
CA ASN A 109 6.80 -39.21 -6.15
C ASN A 109 8.21 -39.54 -5.62
N GLY A 110 8.66 -38.87 -4.55
CA GLY A 110 10.03 -39.03 -4.02
C GLY A 110 11.13 -38.53 -4.96
N ASP A 111 10.81 -37.64 -5.91
CA ASP A 111 11.76 -37.07 -6.87
C ASP A 111 12.40 -35.79 -6.29
N LEU A 112 13.52 -35.97 -5.61
CA LEU A 112 14.26 -34.87 -4.99
C LEU A 112 14.75 -33.83 -6.02
N ALA A 113 15.15 -34.25 -7.22
CA ALA A 113 15.70 -33.33 -8.21
C ALA A 113 14.61 -32.40 -8.75
N SER A 114 13.43 -32.94 -9.04
CA SER A 114 12.27 -32.15 -9.48
C SER A 114 11.76 -31.22 -8.36
N ALA A 115 11.74 -31.69 -7.11
CA ALA A 115 11.35 -30.86 -5.96
C ALA A 115 12.33 -29.68 -5.78
N GLN A 116 13.64 -29.92 -5.88
CA GLN A 116 14.64 -28.84 -5.81
C GLN A 116 14.49 -27.83 -6.95
N SER A 117 14.22 -28.30 -8.17
CA SER A 117 13.97 -27.43 -9.32
C SER A 117 12.76 -26.52 -9.09
N ALA A 118 11.63 -27.08 -8.66
CA ALA A 118 10.41 -26.32 -8.38
C ALA A 118 10.59 -25.33 -7.20
N ALA A 119 11.31 -25.72 -6.14
CA ALA A 119 11.65 -24.83 -5.03
C ALA A 119 12.47 -23.61 -5.47
N ASN A 120 13.42 -23.79 -6.40
CA ASN A 120 14.20 -22.68 -6.95
C ASN A 120 13.33 -21.69 -7.72
N VAL A 121 12.32 -22.18 -8.45
CA VAL A 121 11.36 -21.31 -9.16
C VAL A 121 10.53 -20.51 -8.16
N ILE A 122 9.99 -21.16 -7.12
CA ILE A 122 9.23 -20.49 -6.05
C ILE A 122 10.09 -19.38 -5.40
N ALA A 123 11.33 -19.71 -5.01
CA ALA A 123 12.24 -18.76 -4.39
C ALA A 123 12.56 -17.57 -5.32
N ALA A 124 12.79 -17.83 -6.61
CA ALA A 124 13.03 -16.79 -7.60
C ALA A 124 11.83 -15.85 -7.75
N SER A 125 10.60 -16.39 -7.84
CA SER A 125 9.37 -15.59 -7.91
C SER A 125 9.16 -14.74 -6.66
N MET A 126 9.37 -15.31 -5.47
CA MET A 126 9.28 -14.57 -4.19
C MET A 126 10.31 -13.44 -4.12
N SER A 127 11.55 -13.70 -4.54
CA SER A 127 12.61 -12.70 -4.59
C SER A 127 12.28 -11.57 -5.57
N ALA A 128 11.78 -11.91 -6.76
CA ALA A 128 11.36 -10.93 -7.76
C ALA A 128 10.23 -10.03 -7.25
N ALA A 129 9.19 -10.62 -6.67
CA ALA A 129 8.07 -9.89 -6.08
C ALA A 129 8.53 -8.94 -4.95
N THR A 130 9.43 -9.43 -4.09
CA THR A 130 10.00 -8.63 -3.00
C THR A 130 10.85 -7.47 -3.53
N SER A 131 11.71 -7.73 -4.52
CA SER A 131 12.54 -6.71 -5.16
C SER A 131 11.70 -5.60 -5.80
N THR A 132 10.65 -5.97 -6.54
CA THR A 132 9.71 -5.02 -7.14
C THR A 132 9.05 -4.15 -6.07
N ARG A 133 8.57 -4.77 -4.98
CA ARG A 133 7.95 -4.03 -3.88
C ARG A 133 8.91 -3.06 -3.21
N LEU A 134 10.15 -3.48 -2.93
CA LEU A 134 11.18 -2.62 -2.34
C LEU A 134 11.55 -1.45 -3.26
N SER A 135 11.65 -1.70 -4.56
CA SER A 135 11.94 -0.67 -5.56
C SER A 135 10.83 0.39 -5.64
N LEU A 136 9.57 -0.06 -5.71
CA LEU A 136 8.42 0.85 -5.66
C LEU A 136 8.42 1.66 -4.36
N GLU A 137 8.64 1.01 -3.22
CA GLU A 137 8.63 1.68 -1.91
C GLU A 137 9.74 2.73 -1.80
N ALA A 138 10.94 2.41 -2.30
CA ALA A 138 12.05 3.36 -2.36
C ALA A 138 11.70 4.56 -3.26
N SER A 139 11.16 4.32 -4.46
CA SER A 139 10.75 5.38 -5.38
C SER A 139 9.71 6.31 -4.76
N TYR A 140 8.68 5.75 -4.12
CA TYR A 140 7.66 6.52 -3.40
C TYR A 140 8.28 7.38 -2.29
N ARG A 141 9.12 6.79 -1.43
CA ARG A 141 9.73 7.50 -0.31
C ARG A 141 10.62 8.65 -0.78
N ILE A 142 11.39 8.46 -1.84
CA ILE A 142 12.24 9.50 -2.43
C ILE A 142 11.38 10.65 -2.98
N GLN A 143 10.32 10.34 -3.72
CA GLN A 143 9.43 11.36 -4.30
C GLN A 143 8.65 12.13 -3.22
N ALA A 144 8.12 11.43 -2.21
CA ALA A 144 7.43 12.06 -1.09
C ALA A 144 8.38 12.97 -0.29
N LEU A 145 9.62 12.54 -0.08
CA LEU A 145 10.64 13.35 0.58
C LEU A 145 10.99 14.59 -0.24
N ALA A 146 11.07 14.49 -1.57
CA ALA A 146 11.32 15.64 -2.44
C ALA A 146 10.23 16.71 -2.32
N ILE A 147 8.95 16.30 -2.22
CA ILE A 147 7.81 17.23 -2.03
C ILE A 147 7.89 17.94 -0.67
N ILE A 148 8.28 17.23 0.39
CA ILE A 148 8.46 17.83 1.73
C ILE A 148 9.68 18.75 1.75
N ARG A 149 10.79 18.34 1.13
CA ARG A 149 12.03 19.13 1.05
C ARG A 149 11.89 20.43 0.26
N ALA A 150 10.88 20.56 -0.60
CA ALA A 150 10.56 21.83 -1.24
C ALA A 150 10.29 22.95 -0.22
N ASN A 151 9.94 22.60 1.02
CA ASN A 151 9.92 23.51 2.16
C ASN A 151 10.99 23.10 3.18
N GLU A 152 12.14 23.78 3.15
CA GLU A 152 13.28 23.48 4.03
C GLU A 152 12.92 23.59 5.51
N VAL A 153 12.04 24.51 5.89
CA VAL A 153 11.60 24.69 7.28
C VAL A 153 10.84 23.46 7.77
N GLN A 154 9.93 22.92 6.96
CA GLN A 154 9.20 21.69 7.29
C GLN A 154 10.15 20.50 7.44
N TYR A 155 11.07 20.34 6.49
CA TYR A 155 12.01 19.23 6.50
C TYR A 155 12.97 19.28 7.69
N ASN A 156 13.52 20.46 7.99
CA ASN A 156 14.45 20.65 9.11
C ASN A 156 13.74 20.46 10.46
N ALA A 157 12.51 20.95 10.62
CA ALA A 157 11.73 20.73 11.84
C ALA A 157 11.44 19.23 12.07
N LEU A 158 11.09 18.51 11.00
CA LEU A 158 10.90 17.05 11.08
C LEU A 158 12.20 16.32 11.44
N LEU A 159 13.33 16.71 10.85
CA LEU A 159 14.64 16.14 11.18
C LEU A 159 15.05 16.42 12.63
N GLN A 160 14.87 17.64 13.11
CA GLN A 160 15.21 18.02 14.49
C GLN A 160 14.38 17.25 15.52
N ARG A 161 13.09 17.04 15.24
CA ARG A 161 12.15 16.36 16.15
C ARG A 161 12.28 14.84 16.12
N PHE A 162 12.45 14.24 14.95
CA PHE A 162 12.33 12.79 14.75
C PHE A 162 13.61 12.09 14.27
N GLY A 163 14.62 12.85 13.86
CA GLY A 163 15.82 12.31 13.22
C GLY A 163 15.56 11.69 11.86
N THR A 164 16.63 11.31 11.16
CA THR A 164 16.55 10.73 9.80
C THR A 164 15.72 9.45 9.76
N GLU A 165 15.84 8.59 10.78
CA GLU A 165 15.08 7.34 10.86
C GLU A 165 13.59 7.60 11.10
N GLY A 166 13.25 8.53 12.00
CA GLY A 166 11.87 8.89 12.30
C GLY A 166 11.18 9.52 11.09
N VAL A 167 11.85 10.39 10.35
CA VAL A 167 11.32 10.95 9.08
C VAL A 167 11.07 9.84 8.06
N SER A 168 12.00 8.90 7.88
CA SER A 168 11.78 7.76 6.99
C SER A 168 10.61 6.87 7.45
N ARG A 169 10.40 6.73 8.77
CA ARG A 169 9.28 5.96 9.33
C ARG A 169 7.94 6.67 9.14
N ILE A 170 7.89 7.99 9.27
CA ILE A 170 6.70 8.80 9.01
C ILE A 170 6.29 8.68 7.54
N ILE A 171 7.23 8.86 6.62
CA ILE A 171 6.97 8.74 5.18
C ILE A 171 6.59 7.30 4.80
N GLY A 172 7.28 6.28 5.36
CA GLY A 172 6.90 4.88 5.17
C GLY A 172 5.54 4.51 5.79
N GLY A 173 5.12 5.24 6.82
CA GLY A 173 3.83 5.07 7.49
C GLY A 173 2.64 5.57 6.67
N LEU A 174 2.85 6.52 5.75
CA LEU A 174 1.82 7.00 4.82
C LEU A 174 1.26 5.87 3.95
N PHE A 175 2.11 4.89 3.63
CA PHE A 175 1.71 3.69 2.91
C PHE A 175 1.03 2.64 3.83
N ARG A 176 1.54 2.45 5.06
CA ARG A 176 1.08 1.37 5.96
C ARG A 176 -0.24 1.67 6.67
N GLY A 177 -0.71 2.91 6.64
CA GLY A 177 -2.04 3.31 7.08
C GLY A 177 -3.13 2.78 6.15
N GLY A 178 -3.55 1.53 6.37
CA GLY A 178 -4.71 0.92 5.70
C GLY A 178 -4.65 -0.59 5.40
N PHE A 179 -3.52 -1.27 5.66
CA PHE A 179 -3.32 -2.67 5.23
C PHE A 179 -3.57 -3.75 6.31
N MET A 180 -4.19 -3.40 7.44
CA MET A 180 -4.75 -4.37 8.40
C MET A 180 -6.25 -4.59 8.16
N ARG A 181 -6.63 -4.85 6.90
CA ARG A 181 -7.90 -5.52 6.57
C ARG A 181 -7.61 -6.49 5.44
N GLY A 182 -7.01 -7.62 5.80
CA GLY A 182 -6.96 -8.77 4.90
C GLY A 182 -8.38 -9.16 4.48
N PRO A 183 -8.54 -9.80 3.32
CA PRO A 183 -9.80 -10.43 2.95
C PRO A 183 -10.10 -11.53 3.99
N GLY A 184 -11.02 -11.27 4.91
CA GLY A 184 -11.38 -12.23 5.97
C GLY A 184 -11.90 -11.65 7.29
N GLY A 185 -11.93 -10.33 7.49
CA GLY A 185 -12.45 -9.71 8.73
C GLY A 185 -13.97 -9.66 8.82
N GLY A 186 -14.64 -10.82 8.78
CA GLY A 186 -16.02 -10.95 9.26
C GLY A 186 -16.02 -11.09 10.79
N PRO A 187 -17.01 -10.53 11.51
CA PRO A 187 -17.18 -10.84 12.92
C PRO A 187 -17.61 -12.30 13.03
N THR A 188 -16.74 -13.18 13.50
CA THR A 188 -17.18 -14.40 14.17
C THR A 188 -17.66 -14.00 15.56
N PRO A 189 -18.96 -14.03 15.88
CA PRO A 189 -19.38 -14.12 17.26
C PRO A 189 -18.84 -15.45 17.81
N MET A 190 -17.91 -15.37 18.76
CA MET A 190 -17.54 -16.51 19.56
C MET A 190 -18.72 -16.87 20.47
N THR A 191 -18.98 -18.17 20.55
CA THR A 191 -19.61 -18.87 21.68
C THR A 191 -21.10 -18.59 21.91
N GLU A 192 -21.94 -19.51 21.45
CA GLU A 192 -22.95 -20.08 22.33
C GLU A 192 -22.80 -21.60 22.37
N SER A 193 -22.58 -22.06 23.58
CA SER A 193 -22.39 -23.44 23.97
C SER A 193 -23.73 -24.18 23.93
N ARG A 194 -23.73 -25.40 23.36
CA ARG A 194 -24.62 -26.52 23.71
C ARG A 194 -26.12 -26.25 23.88
N SER A 195 -26.88 -26.68 22.87
CA SER A 195 -28.16 -27.37 23.10
C SER A 195 -28.39 -28.38 21.98
N GLY A 196 -27.98 -29.63 22.21
CA GLY A 196 -28.28 -30.75 21.33
C GLY A 196 -29.77 -31.12 21.36
N PRO A 197 -30.29 -31.83 20.34
CA PRO A 197 -31.68 -32.25 20.32
C PRO A 197 -31.93 -33.33 21.38
N ALA A 198 -32.93 -33.10 22.23
CA ALA A 198 -33.47 -34.08 23.15
C ALA A 198 -33.96 -35.31 22.35
N ARG A 199 -33.23 -36.43 22.45
CA ARG A 199 -33.79 -37.76 22.18
C ARG A 199 -34.82 -38.05 23.25
N GLN A 200 -36.11 -37.92 22.91
CA GLN A 200 -37.16 -38.61 23.64
C GLN A 200 -36.99 -40.12 23.40
N ILE A 201 -36.44 -40.81 24.39
CA ILE A 201 -36.66 -42.25 24.57
C ILE A 201 -37.57 -42.34 25.80
N ARG A 202 -38.85 -42.62 25.58
CA ARG A 202 -39.75 -43.08 26.63
C ARG A 202 -40.21 -44.49 26.23
N GLN A 203 -39.83 -45.40 27.13
CA GLN A 203 -40.33 -46.73 27.46
C GLN A 203 -41.38 -47.35 26.55
#